data_AF-A0A101A4S2-F1
#
_entry.id   AF-A0A101A4S2-F1
#
_cell.length_a   1.000
_cell.length_b   1.000
_cell.length_c   1.000
_cell.angle_alpha   90.00
_cell.angle_beta   90.00
_cell.angle_gamma   90.00
#
_symmetry.space_group_name_H-M   'P 1'
#
loop_
_entity.id
_entity.type
_entity.pdbx_description
1 polymer ?
#
loop_
_entity_poly.entity_id
_entity_poly.type
_entity_poly.pdbx_seq_one_letter_code
_entity_poly.pdbx_strand_id
1 'polypeptide(L)' 'MTTEAHQIAARLAAASEVFPIKKTDDFDSRADVTAEGDVITVVVTDHLGRAKREYRAVIQYVAEDARHPGAP' A
#
# COMPACT_ATOMS: atom_id res chain seq x y z
N MET A 1 3.86 8.57 18.38
CA MET A 1 4.57 8.69 17.09
C MET A 1 3.98 7.68 16.10
N THR A 2 2.72 7.86 15.71
CA THR A 2 2.00 6.92 14.83
C THR A 2 1.18 7.64 13.75
N THR A 3 1.15 8.99 13.75
CA THR A 3 0.29 9.79 12.88
C THR A 3 0.76 9.80 11.44
N GLU A 4 2.07 9.86 11.20
CA GLU A 4 2.61 9.96 9.84
C GLU A 4 2.49 8.65 9.08
N ALA A 5 2.94 7.53 9.68
CA ALA A 5 2.76 6.20 9.10
C ALA A 5 1.27 5.90 8.81
N HIS A 6 0.38 6.30 9.72
CA HIS A 6 -1.06 6.17 9.51
C HIS A 6 -1.60 7.04 8.36
N GLN A 7 -1.15 8.30 8.26
CA GLN A 7 -1.53 9.18 7.16
C GLN A 7 -0.99 8.68 5.81
N ILE A 8 0.22 8.12 5.78
CA ILE A 8 0.78 7.51 4.58
C ILE A 8 -0.04 6.28 4.19
N ALA A 9 -0.37 5.40 5.13
CA ALA A 9 -1.22 4.23 4.88
C ALA A 9 -2.58 4.63 4.30
N ALA A 10 -3.25 5.60 4.94
CA ALA A 10 -4.55 6.10 4.51
C ALA A 10 -4.50 6.71 3.09
N ARG A 11 -3.46 7.49 2.77
CA ARG A 11 -3.28 8.07 1.44
C ARG A 11 -3.01 7.00 0.38
N LEU A 12 -2.20 6.01 0.69
CA LEU A 12 -1.91 4.90 -0.22
C LEU A 12 -3.16 4.05 -0.50
N ALA A 13 -4.00 3.82 0.51
CA ALA A 13 -5.28 3.14 0.32
C ALA A 13 -6.29 4.00 -0.49
N ALA A 14 -6.33 5.31 -0.25
CA ALA A 14 -7.20 6.22 -1.00
C ALA A 14 -6.78 6.36 -2.47
N ALA A 15 -5.48 6.22 -2.77
CA ALA A 15 -4.93 6.29 -4.12
C ALA A 15 -5.08 4.97 -4.91
N SER A 16 -6.07 4.13 -4.61
CA SER A 16 -6.29 2.77 -5.13
C SER A 16 -6.14 2.63 -6.67
N GLU A 17 -6.35 3.69 -7.45
CA GLU A 17 -6.09 3.72 -8.91
C GLU A 17 -4.60 3.61 -9.30
N VAL A 18 -3.66 3.91 -8.39
CA VAL A 18 -2.22 4.07 -8.67
C VAL A 18 -1.43 2.77 -8.55
N PHE A 19 -2.06 1.67 -8.11
CA PHE A 19 -1.46 0.33 -8.19
C PHE A 19 -2.10 -0.47 -9.33
N PRO A 20 -1.82 -0.15 -10.60
CA PRO A 20 -2.16 -1.06 -11.68
C PRO A 20 -1.31 -2.31 -11.47
N ILE A 21 -1.91 -3.34 -10.88
CA ILE A 21 -1.39 -4.70 -10.99
C ILE A 21 -1.39 -4.96 -12.49
N LYS A 22 -0.20 -4.93 -13.12
CA LYS A 22 -0.06 -5.21 -14.54
C LYS A 22 -0.80 -6.52 -14.80
N LYS A 23 -1.92 -6.40 -15.53
CA LYS A 23 -2.74 -7.50 -16.00
C LYS A 23 -1.84 -8.36 -16.89
N THR A 24 -1.29 -9.45 -16.34
CA THR A 24 -0.63 -10.47 -17.18
C THR A 24 -1.68 -11.22 -18.01
N ASP A 25 -2.94 -11.24 -17.53
CA ASP A 25 -4.10 -11.77 -18.23
C ASP A 25 -5.24 -10.74 -18.11
N ASP A 26 -5.90 -10.48 -19.24
CA ASP A 26 -6.85 -9.38 -19.51
C ASP A 26 -8.18 -9.47 -18.74
N PHE A 27 -8.27 -10.29 -17.71
CA PHE A 27 -9.51 -10.50 -16.95
C PHE A 27 -9.55 -9.58 -15.73
N ASP A 28 -10.58 -8.72 -15.67
CA ASP A 28 -10.82 -7.71 -14.63
C ASP A 28 -10.84 -8.30 -13.21
N SER A 29 -9.65 -8.47 -12.64
CA SER A 29 -9.46 -8.76 -11.24
C SER A 29 -9.64 -7.46 -10.46
N ARG A 30 -10.55 -7.47 -9.48
CA ARG A 30 -10.80 -6.31 -8.63
C ARG A 30 -9.75 -6.29 -7.50
N ALA A 31 -9.07 -5.17 -7.35
CA ALA A 31 -8.21 -4.91 -6.20
C ALA A 31 -8.92 -3.96 -5.24
N ASP A 32 -9.14 -4.41 -4.01
CA ASP A 32 -9.65 -3.57 -2.92
C ASP A 32 -8.47 -3.29 -1.97
N VAL A 33 -8.18 -2.01 -1.74
CA VAL A 33 -7.10 -1.57 -0.85
C VAL A 33 -7.71 -0.91 0.38
N THR A 34 -7.31 -1.37 1.56
CA THR A 34 -7.72 -0.78 2.84
C THR A 34 -6.49 -0.46 3.68
N ALA A 35 -6.62 0.54 4.56
CA ALA A 35 -5.59 0.88 5.53
C ALA A 35 -6.17 0.84 6.94
N GLU A 36 -5.43 0.22 7.85
CA GLU A 36 -5.72 0.18 9.28
C GLU A 36 -4.44 0.54 10.05
N GLY A 37 -4.44 1.68 10.74
CA GLY A 37 -3.22 2.19 11.36
C GLY A 37 -2.13 2.42 10.32
N ASP A 38 -0.97 1.83 10.52
CA ASP A 38 0.20 1.82 9.63
C ASP A 38 0.24 0.63 8.65
N VAL A 39 -0.83 -0.17 8.63
CA VAL A 39 -0.95 -1.37 7.80
C VAL A 39 -1.79 -1.07 6.58
N ILE A 40 -1.34 -1.55 5.41
CA ILE A 40 -2.13 -1.58 4.18
C ILE A 40 -2.44 -3.03 3.85
N THR A 41 -3.71 -3.32 3.61
CA THR A 41 -4.19 -4.62 3.14
C THR A 41 -4.69 -4.47 1.71
N VAL A 42 -4.24 -5.36 0.83
CA VAL A 42 -4.65 -5.42 -0.57
C VAL A 42 -5.32 -6.76 -0.80
N VAL A 43 -6.59 -6.74 -1.15
CA VAL A 43 -7.35 -7.94 -1.51
C VAL A 43 -7.54 -7.95 -3.02
N VAL A 44 -6.92 -8.91 -3.67
CA VAL A 44 -7.13 -9.16 -5.10
C VAL A 44 -8.18 -10.27 -5.22
N THR A 45 -9.31 -9.91 -5.82
CA THR A 45 -10.37 -10.86 -6.18
C THR A 45 -10.25 -11.15 -7.67
N ASP A 46 -10.03 -12.42 -8.01
CA ASP A 46 -10.03 -12.88 -9.40
C ASP A 46 -11.39 -12.61 -10.09
N HIS A 47 -11.38 -12.46 -11.41
CA HIS A 47 -12.57 -12.19 -12.24
C HIS A 47 -13.74 -13.17 -12.02
N LEU A 48 -13.48 -14.41 -11.62
CA LEU A 48 -14.52 -15.39 -11.30
C LEU A 48 -15.10 -15.22 -9.89
N GLY A 49 -14.57 -14.31 -9.08
CA GLY A 49 -14.95 -14.10 -7.68
C GLY A 49 -14.57 -15.27 -6.74
N ARG A 50 -13.88 -16.29 -7.27
CA ARG A 50 -13.63 -17.56 -6.57
C ARG A 50 -12.32 -17.59 -5.78
N ALA A 51 -11.31 -16.86 -6.24
CA ALA A 51 -10.01 -16.81 -5.59
C ALA A 51 -9.76 -15.41 -5.04
N LYS A 52 -9.51 -15.33 -3.74
CA LYS A 52 -9.05 -14.11 -3.07
C LYS A 52 -7.61 -14.30 -2.66
N ARG A 53 -6.77 -13.31 -2.97
CA ARG A 53 -5.38 -13.24 -2.52
C ARG A 53 -5.26 -11.98 -1.68
N GLU A 54 -4.83 -12.16 -0.44
CA GLU A 54 -4.64 -11.07 0.50
C GLU A 54 -3.14 -10.80 0.64
N TYR A 55 -2.77 -9.53 0.50
CA TYR A 55 -1.41 -9.05 0.68
C TYR A 55 -1.41 -7.98 1.76
N ARG A 56 -0.33 -7.92 2.52
CA ARG A 56 -0.18 -6.98 3.63
C ARG A 56 1.15 -6.25 3.52
N ALA A 57 1.11 -4.93 3.57
CA ALA A 57 2.26 -4.06 3.71
C ALA A 57 2.20 -3.31 5.04
N VAL A 58 3.35 -3.07 5.67
CA VAL A 58 3.45 -2.35 6.93
C VAL A 58 4.37 -1.16 6.73
N ILE A 59 3.90 0.03 7.09
CA ILE A 59 4.66 1.26 7.01
C ILE A 59 5.34 1.49 8.35
N GLN A 60 6.66 1.38 8.34
CA GLN A 60 7.46 1.63 9.52
C GLN A 60 8.42 2.79 9.28
N TYR A 61 8.47 3.70 10.24
CA TYR A 61 9.53 4.69 10.29
C TYR A 61 10.83 3.99 10.71
N VAL A 62 11.84 4.01 9.83
CA VAL A 62 13.11 3.29 10.04
C VAL A 62 14.20 4.26 10.50
N ALA A 63 14.38 5.38 9.81
CA ALA A 63 15.34 6.42 10.16
C ALA A 63 15.01 7.72 9.41
N GLU A 64 15.38 8.86 9.97
CA GLU A 64 15.55 10.10 9.21
C GLU A 64 16.96 10.08 8.64
N ASP A 65 17.10 10.23 7.32
CA ASP A 65 18.40 10.51 6.73
C ASP A 65 18.85 11.89 7.23
N ALA A 66 19.76 11.90 8.20
CA ALA A 66 20.43 13.11 8.64
C ALA A 66 21.33 13.57 7.49
N ARG A 67 20.77 14.27 6.50
CA ARG A 67 21.58 15.08 5.59
C ARG A 67 22.34 16.06 6.45
N HIS A 68 23.61 15.73 6.61
CA HIS A 68 24.62 16.35 7.46
C HIS A 68 24.59 17.89 7.33
N PRO A 69 24.18 18.64 8.38
CA PRO A 69 24.39 20.08 8.41
C PRO A 69 25.85 20.34 8.79
N GLY A 70 26.77 20.17 7.83
CA GLY A 70 28.20 20.44 8.11
C GLY A 70 29.16 19.82 7.10
N ALA A 71 29.12 20.25 5.84
CA ALA A 71 30.32 20.19 5.02
C ALA A 71 31.17 21.46 5.32
N PRO A 72 32.45 21.33 5.68
CA PRO A 72 33.34 22.45 5.97
C PRO A 72 33.68 23.32 4.74
#